data_AF-A0A820PKG9-F1
#
_entry.id   AF-A0A820PKG9-F1
#
_cell.length_a   1.000
_cell.length_b   1.000
_cell.length_c   1.000
_cell.angle_alpha   90.00
_cell.angle_beta   90.00
_cell.angle_gamma   90.00
#
_symmetry.space_group_name_H-M   'P 1'
#
loop_
_entity.id
_entity.type
_entity.pdbx_description
1 polymer ?
#
loop_
_entity_poly.entity_id
_entity_poly.type
_entity_poly.pdbx_seq_one_letter_code
_entity_poly.pdbx_strand_id
1 'polypeptide(L)'
;PPPLNLLENDSSTLTNIEWNLLSNITHVYDRENPIEHAKYMLEHQASLPPKLRSKAKSTLDIVEYYYSTIQSFLERVPYFH
;
A
#
# COMPACT_ATOMS: atom_id res chain seq x y z
N PRO A 1 -6.56 -10.38 -37.17
CA PRO A 1 -7.34 -10.91 -36.02
C PRO A 1 -8.04 -9.74 -35.32
N PRO A 2 -9.33 -9.84 -34.96
CA PRO A 2 -9.99 -8.79 -34.19
C PRO A 2 -9.35 -8.69 -32.79
N PRO A 3 -9.38 -7.51 -32.14
CA PRO A 3 -8.81 -7.33 -30.82
C PRO A 3 -9.55 -8.21 -29.80
N LEU A 4 -8.79 -8.92 -28.97
CA LEU A 4 -9.33 -9.75 -27.90
C LEU A 4 -10.06 -8.83 -26.90
N ASN A 5 -11.39 -8.88 -26.88
CA ASN A 5 -12.21 -8.13 -25.94
C ASN A 5 -12.15 -8.84 -24.58
N LEU A 6 -11.09 -8.58 -23.82
CA LEU A 6 -10.79 -9.24 -22.52
C LEU A 6 -11.89 -9.05 -21.46
N LEU A 7 -12.83 -8.12 -21.70
CA LEU A 7 -13.96 -7.82 -20.82
C LEU A 7 -15.14 -8.81 -20.96
N GLU A 8 -15.26 -9.52 -22.09
CA GLU A 8 -16.41 -10.42 -22.33
C GLU A 8 -16.31 -11.75 -21.57
N ASN A 9 -15.12 -12.09 -21.05
CA ASN A 9 -14.87 -13.29 -20.25
C ASN A 9 -14.41 -12.97 -18.81
N ASP A 10 -14.55 -11.72 -18.37
CA ASP A 10 -14.14 -11.35 -17.02
C ASP A 10 -15.16 -11.89 -16.01
N SER A 11 -14.81 -12.99 -15.33
CA SER A 11 -15.58 -13.55 -14.22
C SER A 11 -15.46 -12.72 -12.94
N SER A 12 -14.90 -11.51 -13.03
CA SER A 12 -14.79 -10.58 -11.92
C SER A 12 -16.19 -10.19 -11.42
N THR A 13 -16.38 -10.33 -10.12
CA THR A 13 -17.57 -9.80 -9.43
C THR A 13 -17.47 -8.30 -9.16
N LEU A 14 -16.35 -7.67 -9.53
CA LEU A 14 -16.08 -6.25 -9.28
C LEU A 14 -16.66 -5.37 -10.39
N THR A 15 -17.30 -4.28 -9.97
CA THR A 15 -17.70 -3.20 -10.88
C THR A 15 -16.47 -2.49 -11.46
N ASN A 16 -16.64 -1.79 -12.58
CA ASN A 16 -15.56 -1.00 -13.19
C ASN A 16 -14.95 0.04 -12.23
N ILE A 17 -15.74 0.57 -11.29
CA ILE A 17 -15.26 1.52 -10.28
C ILE A 17 -14.31 0.82 -9.29
N GLU A 18 -14.68 -0.38 -8.85
CA GLU A 18 -13.87 -1.19 -7.93
C GLU A 18 -12.58 -1.67 -8.62
N TRP A 19 -12.65 -2.04 -9.89
CA TRP A 19 -11.47 -2.38 -10.70
C TRP A 19 -10.50 -1.20 -10.84
N ASN A 20 -11.03 0.01 -11.11
CA ASN A 20 -10.19 1.21 -11.18
C ASN A 20 -9.56 1.54 -9.82
N LEU A 21 -10.31 1.37 -8.72
CA LEU A 21 -9.76 1.58 -7.38
C LEU A 21 -8.64 0.58 -7.07
N LEU A 22 -8.88 -0.71 -7.34
CA LEU A 22 -7.90 -1.77 -7.13
C LEU A 22 -6.64 -1.52 -7.97
N SER A 23 -6.80 -1.20 -9.25
CA SER A 23 -5.71 -0.89 -10.17
C SER A 23 -4.88 0.31 -9.68
N ASN A 24 -5.53 1.37 -9.21
CA ASN A 24 -4.84 2.53 -8.64
C ASN A 24 -4.07 2.16 -7.37
N ILE A 25 -4.64 1.35 -6.48
CA ILE A 25 -3.96 0.89 -5.26
C ILE A 25 -2.72 0.07 -5.62
N THR A 26 -2.84 -0.89 -6.53
CA THR A 26 -1.71 -1.71 -6.99
C THR A 26 -0.64 -0.87 -7.67
N HIS A 27 -1.02 0.09 -8.51
CA HIS A 27 -0.06 0.97 -9.15
C HIS A 27 0.69 1.89 -8.18
N VAL A 28 0.01 2.38 -7.14
CA VAL A 28 0.65 3.17 -6.07
C VAL A 28 1.59 2.27 -5.25
N TYR A 29 1.17 1.05 -4.92
CA TYR A 29 2.02 0.09 -4.21
C TYR A 29 3.28 -0.27 -5.01
N ASP A 30 3.14 -0.54 -6.30
CA ASP A 30 4.26 -0.87 -7.20
C ASP A 30 5.20 0.31 -7.42
N ARG A 31 4.64 1.53 -7.58
CA ARG A 31 5.43 2.73 -7.82
C ARG A 31 6.22 3.15 -6.58
N GLU A 32 5.54 3.21 -5.44
CA GLU A 32 6.13 3.78 -4.22
C GLU A 32 6.90 2.76 -3.40
N ASN A 33 6.69 1.45 -3.64
CA ASN A 33 7.20 0.32 -2.86
C ASN A 33 7.38 0.68 -1.37
N PRO A 34 6.28 0.99 -0.66
CA PRO A 34 6.35 1.60 0.66
C PRO A 34 7.10 0.71 1.68
N ILE A 35 7.12 -0.61 1.46
CA ILE A 35 7.90 -1.55 2.27
C ILE A 35 9.39 -1.35 2.08
N GLU A 36 9.86 -1.22 0.83
CA GLU A 36 11.27 -0.97 0.53
C GLU A 36 11.71 0.41 1.04
N HIS A 37 10.85 1.42 0.92
CA HIS A 37 11.12 2.75 1.47
C HIS A 37 11.21 2.73 3.01
N ALA A 38 10.28 2.03 3.67
CA ALA A 38 10.31 1.86 5.13
C ALA A 38 11.56 1.10 5.59
N LYS A 39 11.94 0.03 4.86
CA LYS A 39 13.16 -0.73 5.13
C LYS A 39 14.40 0.15 5.01
N TYR A 40 14.54 0.88 3.90
CA TYR A 40 15.66 1.80 3.69
C TYR A 40 15.76 2.85 4.80
N MET A 41 14.62 3.44 5.19
CA MET A 41 14.58 4.42 6.26
C MET A 41 15.01 3.80 7.61
N LEU A 42 14.53 2.60 7.96
CA LEU A 42 14.90 1.93 9.20
C LEU A 42 16.40 1.56 9.23
N GLU A 43 16.94 1.06 8.12
CA GLU A 43 18.36 0.75 7.98
C GLU A 43 19.22 2.02 8.12
N HIS A 44 18.79 3.11 7.46
CA HIS A 44 19.45 4.41 7.59
C HIS A 44 19.43 4.90 9.04
N GLN A 45 18.28 4.84 9.72
CA GLN A 45 18.16 5.22 11.13
C GLN A 45 19.01 4.33 12.05
N ALA A 46 19.10 3.03 11.79
CA ALA A 46 19.95 2.12 12.56
C ALA A 46 21.44 2.47 12.40
N SER A 47 21.84 2.91 11.20
CA SER A 47 23.22 3.31 10.90
C SER A 47 23.65 4.63 11.57
N LEU A 48 22.70 5.50 11.92
CA LEU A 48 22.99 6.77 12.56
C LEU A 48 23.35 6.59 14.06
N PRO A 49 24.26 7.44 14.60
CA PRO A 49 24.52 7.50 16.03
C PRO A 49 23.23 7.77 16.84
N PRO A 50 23.04 7.20 18.04
CA PRO A 50 21.79 7.32 18.79
C PRO A 50 21.26 8.74 19.00
N LYS A 51 22.15 9.74 19.09
CA LYS A 51 21.79 11.17 19.25
C LYS A 51 21.23 11.82 17.98
N LEU A 52 21.47 11.23 16.81
CA LEU A 52 21.03 11.70 15.49
C LEU A 52 19.87 10.88 14.93
N ARG A 53 19.50 9.79 15.58
CA ARG A 53 18.32 9.00 15.21
C ARG A 53 17.05 9.80 15.42
N SER A 54 16.07 9.57 14.56
CA SER A 54 14.70 10.04 14.74
C SER A 54 14.19 9.62 16.12
N LYS A 55 13.52 10.54 16.83
CA LYS A 55 12.86 10.20 18.10
C LYS A 55 11.78 9.16 17.81
N ALA A 56 11.57 8.20 18.72
CA ALA A 56 10.61 7.11 18.56
C ALA A 56 9.20 7.58 18.13
N LYS A 57 8.80 8.80 18.55
CA LYS A 57 7.57 9.45 18.11
C LYS A 57 7.47 9.57 16.58
N SER A 58 8.52 10.01 15.89
CA SER A 58 8.51 10.17 14.43
C SER A 58 8.41 8.83 13.69
N THR A 59 8.97 7.76 14.25
CA THR A 59 8.82 6.41 13.67
C THR A 59 7.39 5.89 13.86
N LEU A 60 6.78 6.15 15.03
CA LEU A 60 5.37 5.82 15.29
C LEU A 60 4.43 6.62 14.38
N ASP A 61 4.70 7.90 14.15
CA ASP A 61 3.89 8.76 13.26
C ASP A 61 3.89 8.19 11.81
N ILE A 62 5.02 7.64 11.35
CA ILE A 62 5.12 6.99 10.02
C ILE A 62 4.31 5.69 9.98
N VAL A 63 4.39 4.86 11.03
CA VAL A 63 3.61 3.63 11.13
C VAL A 63 2.12 3.95 11.18
N GLU A 64 1.70 4.98 11.92
CA GLU A 64 0.32 5.45 11.99
C GLU A 64 -0.22 5.93 10.64
N TYR A 65 0.61 6.66 9.87
CA TYR A 65 0.26 7.09 8.52
C TYR A 65 0.01 5.90 7.57
N TYR A 66 0.90 4.90 7.56
CA TYR A 66 0.69 3.70 6.74
C TYR A 66 -0.50 2.88 7.23
N TYR A 67 -0.66 2.74 8.54
CA TYR A 67 -1.77 1.99 9.13
C TYR A 67 -3.11 2.62 8.80
N SER A 68 -3.28 3.93 8.95
CA SER A 68 -4.54 4.63 8.61
C SER A 68 -4.90 4.51 7.12
N THR A 69 -3.90 4.51 6.24
CA THR A 69 -4.10 4.31 4.79
C THR A 69 -4.59 2.91 4.47
N ILE A 70 -4.05 1.89 5.14
CA ILE A 70 -4.39 0.47 4.92
C ILE A 70 -5.66 0.08 5.71
N GLN A 71 -5.93 0.71 6.85
CA GLN A 71 -7.06 0.41 7.73
C GLN A 71 -8.40 0.55 7.01
N SER A 72 -8.58 1.63 6.23
CA SER A 72 -9.80 1.84 5.44
C SER A 72 -10.05 0.72 4.42
N PHE A 73 -8.98 0.03 3.99
CA PHE A 73 -9.06 -1.12 3.11
C PHE A 73 -9.36 -2.40 3.91
N LEU A 74 -8.66 -2.63 5.03
CA LEU A 74 -8.86 -3.79 5.91
C LEU A 74 -10.27 -3.87 6.49
N GLU A 75 -10.85 -2.75 6.92
CA GLU A 75 -12.23 -2.67 7.43
C GLU A 75 -13.29 -3.04 6.38
N ARG A 76 -12.95 -2.98 5.09
CA ARG A 76 -13.83 -3.35 3.98
C ARG A 76 -13.63 -4.80 3.52
N VAL A 77 -12.62 -5.51 4.04
CA VAL A 77 -12.40 -6.92 3.70
C VAL A 77 -13.37 -7.78 4.51
N PRO A 78 -14.15 -8.68 3.88
CA PRO A 78 -15.21 -9.44 4.55
C PRO A 78 -14.72 -10.42 5.65
N TYR A 79 -13.42 -10.54 5.86
CA TYR A 79 -12.80 -11.45 6.82
C TYR A 79 -12.28 -10.76 8.10
N PHE A 80 -12.57 -9.47 8.31
CA PHE A 80 -12.11 -8.70 9.49
C PHE A 80 -13.11 -8.69 10.66
N HIS A 81 -13.91 -9.74 10.79
CA HIS A 81 -14.83 -9.96 11.92
C HIS A 81 -14.49 -11.25 12.67
#